data_AF-A0A316ZIE0-F1
#
_entry.id   AF-A0A316ZIE0-F1
#
_cell.length_a   1.000
_cell.length_b   1.000
_cell.length_c   1.000
_cell.angle_alpha   90.00
_cell.angle_beta   90.00
_cell.angle_gamma   90.00
#
_symmetry.space_group_name_H-M   'P 1'
#
loop_
_entity.id
_entity.type
_entity.pdbx_description
1 polymer ?
#
loop_
_entity_poly.entity_id
_entity_poly.type
_entity_poly.pdbx_seq_one_letter_code
_entity_poly.pdbx_strand_id
1 'polypeptide(L)'
;VLHPNLGMHNAAATGDVGLVKFALDNGQPHTSVLNGVLPLHAACSGGSEAVVRLLLQHGADANAPRLRRKGSHVGPGTEGSTPLHFAAANGH
;
A
#
# COMPACT_ATOMS: atom_id res chain seq x y z
N VAL A 1 -13.43 11.37 -7.75
CA VAL A 1 -14.47 10.58 -7.06
C VAL A 1 -13.85 10.05 -5.78
N LEU A 2 -14.45 10.33 -4.61
CA LEU A 2 -13.99 9.69 -3.37
C LEU A 2 -14.38 8.22 -3.46
N HIS A 3 -13.40 7.32 -3.56
CA HIS A 3 -13.69 5.90 -3.47
C HIS A 3 -14.03 5.60 -2.00
N PRO A 4 -15.15 4.92 -1.70
CA PRO A 4 -15.39 4.43 -0.35
C PRO A 4 -14.15 3.63 0.08
N ASN A 5 -13.63 3.90 1.26
CA ASN A 5 -12.42 3.22 1.75
C ASN A 5 -12.77 1.75 2.01
N LEU A 6 -12.58 0.87 1.01
CA LEU A 6 -12.92 -0.55 1.08
C LEU A 6 -11.98 -1.36 1.98
N GLY A 7 -11.25 -0.70 2.89
CA GLY A 7 -10.32 -1.36 3.81
C GLY A 7 -9.10 -1.96 3.10
N MET A 8 -8.84 -1.62 1.84
CA MET A 8 -7.81 -2.25 0.99
C MET A 8 -6.40 -2.21 1.61
N HIS A 9 -6.03 -1.17 2.36
CA HIS A 9 -4.72 -1.13 3.04
C HIS A 9 -4.60 -2.19 4.14
N ASN A 10 -5.65 -2.38 4.94
CA ASN A 10 -5.66 -3.42 5.96
C ASN A 10 -5.69 -4.81 5.31
N ALA A 11 -6.57 -4.98 4.33
CA ALA A 11 -6.65 -6.21 3.54
C ALA A 11 -5.30 -6.56 2.91
N ALA A 12 -4.60 -5.55 2.39
CA ALA A 12 -3.29 -5.74 1.80
C ALA A 12 -2.25 -6.17 2.82
N ALA A 13 -2.22 -5.56 4.01
CA ALA A 13 -1.31 -5.93 5.09
C ALA A 13 -1.58 -7.34 5.64
N THR A 14 -2.84 -7.76 5.73
CA THR A 14 -3.22 -9.08 6.26
C THR A 14 -3.23 -10.18 5.20
N GLY A 15 -2.95 -9.86 3.93
CA GLY A 15 -2.93 -10.84 2.85
C GLY A 15 -4.31 -11.24 2.32
N ASP A 16 -5.36 -10.46 2.58
CA ASP A 16 -6.71 -10.72 2.06
C ASP A 16 -6.79 -10.36 0.56
N VAL A 17 -6.35 -11.30 -0.26
CA VAL A 17 -6.35 -11.20 -1.73
C VAL A 17 -7.76 -10.95 -2.27
N GLY A 18 -8.80 -11.53 -1.66
CA GLY A 18 -10.18 -11.43 -2.11
C GLY A 18 -10.70 -10.00 -1.99
N LEU A 19 -10.51 -9.37 -0.83
CA LEU A 19 -10.94 -7.99 -0.61
C LEU A 19 -10.10 -7.00 -1.43
N VAL A 20 -8.79 -7.23 -1.57
CA VAL A 20 -7.94 -6.39 -2.44
C VAL A 20 -8.41 -6.47 -3.90
N LYS A 21 -8.66 -7.68 -4.41
CA LYS A 21 -9.17 -7.87 -5.77
C LYS A 21 -10.53 -7.21 -5.95
N PHE A 22 -11.47 -7.44 -5.02
CA PHE A 22 -12.78 -6.81 -5.05
C PHE A 22 -12.68 -5.28 -5.08
N ALA A 23 -11.81 -4.68 -4.28
CA ALA A 23 -11.61 -3.23 -4.28
C ALA A 23 -11.09 -2.71 -5.63
N LEU A 24 -10.09 -3.37 -6.21
CA LEU A 24 -9.53 -3.03 -7.53
C LEU A 24 -10.59 -3.16 -8.64
N ASP A 25 -11.33 -4.26 -8.65
CA ASP A 25 -12.39 -4.54 -9.63
C ASP A 25 -13.55 -3.54 -9.53
N ASN A 26 -13.81 -3.00 -8.34
CA ASN A 26 -14.79 -1.92 -8.12
C ASN A 26 -14.20 -0.51 -8.30
N GLY A 27 -13.05 -0.41 -8.96
CA GLY A 27 -12.45 0.85 -9.39
C GLY A 27 -11.70 1.60 -8.29
N GLN A 28 -11.51 1.02 -7.10
CA GLN A 28 -10.61 1.63 -6.13
C GLN A 28 -9.16 1.53 -6.65
N PRO A 29 -8.42 2.64 -6.77
CA PRO A 29 -7.12 2.62 -7.42
C PRO A 29 -6.06 1.95 -6.54
N HIS A 30 -5.12 1.24 -7.16
CA HIS A 30 -3.92 0.70 -6.49
C HIS A 30 -2.99 1.81 -5.94
N THR A 31 -3.23 3.07 -6.31
CA THR A 31 -2.55 4.28 -5.79
C THR A 31 -3.30 4.94 -4.63
N SER A 32 -4.36 4.32 -4.10
CA SER A 32 -5.12 4.82 -2.95
C SER A 32 -4.20 5.19 -1.78
N VAL A 33 -4.36 6.41 -1.25
CA VAL A 33 -3.45 6.93 -0.21
C VAL A 33 -4.14 6.89 1.16
N LEU A 34 -3.55 6.19 2.12
CA LEU A 34 -3.94 6.22 3.53
C LEU A 34 -2.76 6.69 4.37
N ASN A 35 -2.84 7.89 4.93
CA ASN A 35 -1.74 8.51 5.70
C ASN A 35 -0.39 8.54 4.97
N GLY A 36 -0.41 8.68 3.64
CA GLY A 36 0.80 8.66 2.80
C GLY A 36 1.24 7.28 2.32
N VAL A 37 0.54 6.22 2.76
CA VAL A 37 0.84 4.82 2.44
C VAL A 37 -0.04 4.35 1.27
N LEU A 38 0.57 3.65 0.32
CA LEU A 38 -0.14 2.95 -0.77
C LEU A 38 -0.43 1.49 -0.35
N PRO A 39 -1.42 0.81 -0.94
CA PRO A 39 -1.69 -0.61 -0.68
C PRO A 39 -0.44 -1.50 -0.81
N LEU A 40 0.45 -1.19 -1.76
CA LEU A 40 1.67 -1.96 -1.96
C LEU A 40 2.64 -1.88 -0.77
N HIS A 41 2.75 -0.71 -0.13
CA HIS A 41 3.52 -0.57 1.11
C HIS A 41 2.94 -1.43 2.23
N ALA A 42 1.61 -1.46 2.36
CA ALA A 42 0.92 -2.27 3.36
C ALA A 42 1.14 -3.77 3.11
N ALA A 43 1.03 -4.23 1.87
CA ALA A 43 1.29 -5.61 1.48
C ALA A 43 2.72 -6.05 1.80
N CYS A 44 3.72 -5.21 1.48
CA CYS A 44 5.12 -5.47 1.84
C CYS A 44 5.33 -5.46 3.36
N SER A 45 4.70 -4.54 4.08
CA SER A 45 4.78 -4.46 5.55
C SER A 45 4.28 -5.72 6.25
N GLY A 46 3.30 -6.42 5.67
CA GLY A 46 2.76 -7.68 6.21
C GLY A 46 3.24 -8.94 5.48
N GLY A 47 4.26 -8.84 4.62
CA GLY A 47 4.84 -10.01 3.94
C GLY A 47 3.88 -10.72 2.97
N SER A 48 2.85 -10.02 2.51
CA SER A 48 1.73 -10.60 1.75
C SER A 48 2.07 -10.76 0.26
N GLU A 49 2.91 -11.74 -0.08
CA GLU A 49 3.43 -11.95 -1.44
C GLU A 49 2.32 -12.02 -2.51
N ALA A 50 1.22 -12.73 -2.25
CA ALA A 50 0.11 -12.87 -3.19
C ALA A 50 -0.55 -11.50 -3.50
N VAL A 51 -0.70 -10.66 -2.47
CA VAL A 51 -1.22 -9.29 -2.64
C VAL A 51 -0.21 -8.41 -3.37
N VAL A 52 1.09 -8.53 -3.06
CA VAL A 52 2.16 -7.80 -3.79
C VAL A 52 2.06 -8.11 -5.28
N ARG A 53 2.00 -9.39 -5.66
CA ARG A 53 1.85 -9.81 -7.06
C ARG A 53 0.59 -9.25 -7.71
N LEU A 54 -0.55 -9.29 -7.02
CA LEU A 54 -1.81 -8.74 -7.53
C LEU A 54 -1.71 -7.23 -7.78
N LEU A 55 -1.16 -6.46 -6.84
CA LEU A 55 -1.02 -5.01 -6.99
C LEU A 55 -0.06 -4.65 -8.14
N LEU A 56 1.04 -5.38 -8.30
CA LEU A 56 1.97 -5.20 -9.41
C LEU A 56 1.33 -5.52 -10.76
N GLN A 57 0.51 -6.57 -10.84
CA GLN A 57 -0.27 -6.89 -12.05
C GLN A 57 -1.25 -5.79 -12.44
N HIS A 58 -1.76 -5.05 -11.45
CA HIS A 58 -2.61 -3.87 -11.67
C HIS A 58 -1.81 -2.57 -11.90
N GLY A 59 -0.49 -2.63 -12.08
CA GLY A 59 0.34 -1.47 -12.44
C GLY A 59 0.85 -0.65 -11.26
N ALA A 60 0.82 -1.18 -10.03
CA ALA A 60 1.47 -0.52 -8.91
C ALA A 60 2.99 -0.43 -9.14
N ASP A 61 3.57 0.74 -8.89
CA ASP A 61 5.01 0.94 -8.96
C ASP A 61 5.69 0.36 -7.71
N ALA A 62 6.56 -0.64 -7.93
CA ALA A 62 7.34 -1.30 -6.89
C ALA A 62 8.26 -0.36 -6.10
N ASN A 63 8.61 0.80 -6.69
CA ASN A 63 9.49 1.79 -6.10
C ASN A 63 8.75 3.06 -5.65
N ALA A 64 7.41 3.04 -5.65
CA ALA A 64 6.62 4.20 -5.29
C ALA A 64 7.01 4.72 -3.88
N PRO A 65 7.43 5.98 -3.73
CA PRO A 65 7.78 6.51 -2.42
C PRO A 65 6.53 6.74 -1.56
N ARG A 66 6.65 6.54 -0.25
CA ARG A 66 5.63 7.01 0.72
C ARG A 66 5.42 8.51 0.55
N LEU A 67 4.17 8.93 0.43
CA LEU A 67 3.79 10.31 0.20
C LEU A 67 3.76 11.11 1.50
N ARG A 68 4.27 12.35 1.47
CA ARG A 68 4.17 13.28 2.60
C ARG A 68 2.73 13.74 2.80
N ARG A 69 2.27 13.77 4.05
CA ARG A 69 1.08 14.54 4.41
C ARG A 69 1.49 16.01 4.50
N LYS A 70 0.81 16.90 3.75
CA LYS A 70 1.01 18.36 3.92
C LYS A 70 0.74 18.72 5.39
N GLY A 71 1.73 19.31 6.06
CA GLY A 71 1.63 19.76 7.46
C GLY A 71 2.05 18.75 8.55
N SER A 72 2.52 17.55 8.20
CA SER A 72 3.02 16.60 9.21
C SER A 72 4.50 16.83 9.54
N HIS A 73 4.79 17.07 10.82
CA HIS A 73 6.14 17.03 11.40
C HIS A 73 6.59 15.57 11.61
N VAL A 74 6.52 14.74 10.57
CA VAL A 74 7.09 13.40 10.68
C VAL A 74 8.61 13.59 10.81
N GLY A 75 9.20 12.94 11.81
CA GLY A 75 10.63 13.06 12.09
C GLY A 75 11.47 12.73 10.85
N PRO A 76 12.68 13.30 10.73
CA PRO A 76 13.58 13.02 9.62
C PRO A 76 13.78 11.50 9.47
N GLY A 77 13.45 10.94 8.29
CA GLY A 77 13.85 9.57 7.92
C GLY A 77 12.76 8.62 7.42
N THR A 78 11.46 8.91 7.57
CA THR A 78 10.40 7.99 7.08
C THR A 78 9.77 8.43 5.76
N GLU A 79 10.35 9.43 5.11
CA GLU A 79 9.88 10.02 3.87
C GLU A 79 10.63 9.39 2.72
N GLY A 80 9.93 9.10 1.62
CA GLY A 80 10.53 8.40 0.51
C GLY A 80 10.74 6.90 0.75
N SER A 81 10.37 6.37 1.93
CA SER A 81 10.37 4.93 2.17
C SER A 81 9.52 4.23 1.10
N THR A 82 10.15 3.31 0.38
CA THR A 82 9.54 2.49 -0.68
C THR A 82 8.89 1.23 -0.08
N PRO A 83 8.09 0.47 -0.84
CA PRO A 83 7.52 -0.79 -0.36
C PRO A 83 8.56 -1.75 0.21
N LEU A 84 9.75 -1.83 -0.40
CA LEU A 84 10.85 -2.67 0.09
C LEU A 84 11.34 -2.27 1.50
N HIS A 85 11.38 -0.97 1.82
CA HIS A 85 11.74 -0.52 3.16
C HIS A 85 10.76 -1.04 4.22
N PHE A 86 9.48 -1.20 3.87
CA PHE A 86 8.46 -1.74 4.79
C PHE A 86 8.60 -3.24 4.99
N ALA A 87 8.93 -4.00 3.94
CA ALA A 87 9.23 -5.43 4.05
C ALA A 87 10.43 -5.65 4.97
N ALA A 88 11.54 -4.98 4.67
CA ALA A 88 12.77 -5.09 5.45
C ALA A 88 12.58 -4.69 6.93
N ALA A 89 11.81 -3.62 7.21
CA ALA A 89 11.54 -3.17 8.58
C ALA A 89 10.70 -4.17 9.40
N ASN A 90 9.93 -5.05 8.76
CA ASN A 90 9.08 -6.05 9.43
C ASN A 90 9.62 -7.48 9.30
N GLY A 91 10.82 -7.67 8.72
CA GLY A 91 11.47 -8.98 8.62
C GLY A 91 10.93 -9.88 7.51
N HIS A 92 10.43 -9.28 6.43
CA HIS A 92 10.01 -9.96 5.20
C HIS A 92 10.99 -9.67 4.06
#